data_AF-A0A6G1R463-F1
#
_entry.id   AF-A0A6G1R463-F1
#
_cell.length_a   1.000
_cell.length_b   1.000
_cell.length_c   1.000
_cell.angle_alpha   90.00
_cell.angle_beta   90.00
_cell.angle_gamma   90.00
#
_symmetry.space_group_name_H-M   'P 1'
#
loop_
_entity.id
_entity.type
_entity.pdbx_description
1 polymer ?
#
loop_
_entity_poly.entity_id
_entity_poly.type
_entity_poly.pdbx_seq_one_letter_code
_entity_poly.pdbx_strand_id
1 'polypeptide(L)'
;PIWGRNSYTEQDLRPLSLEELRGGSSTAEPSDYHCYLQDCVDDLLKEMKEKFKGWVSCSTSEQAELSYKKVCEGPPLRLWRTTIEIPASPEDVLNRLLKEQHLWDEDLIDSKVIEPLDSQTDIYQYVQNSMAPHPARDR
;
A
#
# COMPACT_ATOMS: atom_id res chain seq x y z
N PRO A 1 10.54 -13.70 28.88
CA PRO A 1 9.88 -13.68 27.55
C PRO A 1 9.09 -12.36 27.38
N ILE A 2 9.80 -11.32 26.94
CA ILE A 2 9.23 -10.00 26.66
C ILE A 2 8.73 -10.02 25.22
N TRP A 3 7.43 -10.20 25.05
CA TRP A 3 6.77 -9.80 23.80
C TRP A 3 6.91 -8.29 23.70
N GLY A 4 7.68 -7.84 22.71
CA GLY A 4 7.82 -6.44 22.38
C GLY A 4 6.44 -5.85 22.11
N ARG A 5 6.00 -4.97 23.01
CA ARG A 5 4.89 -4.05 22.80
C ARG A 5 5.21 -3.27 21.52
N ASN A 6 4.60 -3.64 20.40
CA ASN A 6 4.50 -2.74 19.25
C ASN A 6 3.52 -1.63 19.65
N SER A 7 4.01 -0.67 20.44
CA SER A 7 3.30 0.55 20.79
C SER A 7 3.32 1.45 19.55
N TYR A 8 2.37 1.27 18.64
CA TYR A 8 2.07 2.27 17.63
C TYR A 8 1.22 3.35 18.32
N THR A 9 1.83 4.12 19.21
CA THR A 9 1.24 5.37 19.69
C THR A 9 1.09 6.29 18.49
N GLU A 10 -0.16 6.67 18.23
CA GLU A 10 -0.62 7.71 17.31
C GLU A 10 0.44 8.80 17.11
N GLN A 11 1.07 8.78 15.95
CA GLN A 11 1.36 10.05 15.30
C GLN A 11 0.07 10.38 14.55
N ASP A 12 -0.50 11.55 14.82
CA ASP A 12 -1.50 12.21 13.98
C ASP A 12 -0.88 12.43 12.59
N LEU A 13 -0.70 11.34 11.84
CA LEU A 13 -0.20 11.37 10.48
C LEU A 13 -1.37 11.84 9.65
N ARG A 14 -1.42 13.16 9.43
CA ARG A 14 -2.22 13.75 8.37
C ARG A 14 -1.93 12.95 7.09
N PRO A 15 -2.96 12.60 6.30
CA PRO A 15 -2.73 11.97 5.00
C PRO A 15 -1.75 12.83 4.20
N LEU A 16 -0.69 12.20 3.71
CA LEU A 16 0.31 12.87 2.88
C LEU A 16 -0.39 13.35 1.62
N SER A 17 -0.24 14.63 1.31
CA SER A 17 -0.68 15.19 0.04
C SER A 17 0.10 14.55 -1.11
N LEU A 18 -0.49 14.56 -2.32
CA LEU A 18 0.16 14.10 -3.54
C LEU A 18 1.56 14.74 -3.71
N GLU A 19 1.69 16.01 -3.33
CA GLU A 19 2.94 16.78 -3.38
C GLU A 19 3.99 16.33 -2.35
N GLU A 20 3.56 15.86 -1.18
CA GLU A 20 4.43 15.29 -0.15
C GLU A 20 4.90 13.89 -0.52
N LEU A 21 4.05 13.10 -1.21
CA LEU A 21 4.45 11.84 -1.84
C LEU A 21 5.45 12.06 -3.00
N ARG A 22 5.36 13.21 -3.68
CA ARG A 22 6.20 13.60 -4.83
C ARG A 22 7.62 14.02 -4.45
N GLY A 23 7.93 14.24 -3.17
CA GLY A 23 9.27 14.64 -2.74
C GLY A 23 9.65 16.08 -3.11
N GLY A 24 8.68 17.01 -3.09
CA GLY A 24 8.95 18.45 -3.11
C GLY A 24 9.45 19.01 -4.46
N SER A 25 8.61 18.99 -5.49
CA SER A 25 8.76 19.86 -6.65
C SER A 25 7.40 20.45 -6.98
N SER A 26 7.13 21.60 -6.37
CA SER A 26 5.95 22.42 -6.62
C SER A 26 6.04 23.02 -8.03
N THR A 27 5.00 22.73 -8.83
CA THR A 27 4.65 23.23 -10.18
C THR A 27 4.92 22.26 -11.33
N ALA A 28 3.90 21.52 -11.80
CA ALA A 28 3.64 21.32 -13.23
C ALA A 28 2.31 20.58 -13.56
N GLU A 29 2.00 20.67 -14.86
CA GLU A 29 0.86 20.27 -15.68
C GLU A 29 0.44 18.78 -15.58
N PRO A 30 -0.69 18.36 -16.17
CA PRO A 30 -1.18 16.96 -16.23
C PRO A 30 -0.16 15.88 -16.66
N SER A 31 0.98 16.28 -17.24
CA SER A 31 2.13 15.42 -17.55
C SER A 31 2.81 14.80 -16.32
N ASP A 32 2.63 15.39 -15.13
CA ASP A 32 3.46 15.10 -13.96
C ASP A 32 3.10 13.80 -13.23
N TYR A 33 1.81 13.50 -13.08
CA TYR A 33 1.39 12.33 -12.31
C TYR A 33 1.69 11.02 -13.06
N HIS A 34 1.62 11.03 -14.39
CA HIS A 34 2.01 9.87 -15.20
C HIS A 34 3.49 9.53 -15.03
N CYS A 35 4.39 10.53 -15.07
CA CYS A 35 5.81 10.31 -14.81
C CYS A 35 6.03 9.78 -13.40
N TYR A 36 5.37 10.36 -12.40
CA TYR A 36 5.46 9.89 -11.01
C TYR A 36 4.99 8.43 -10.84
N LEU A 37 3.84 8.08 -11.42
CA LEU A 37 3.32 6.71 -11.36
C LEU A 37 4.24 5.74 -12.10
N GLN A 38 4.79 6.15 -13.24
CA GLN A 38 5.76 5.36 -13.98
C GLN A 38 7.04 5.11 -13.16
N ASP A 39 7.59 6.15 -12.53
CA ASP A 39 8.75 6.03 -11.64
C ASP A 39 8.45 5.07 -10.48
N CYS A 40 7.26 5.16 -9.87
CA CYS A 40 6.83 4.24 -8.81
C CYS A 40 6.75 2.78 -9.29
N VAL A 41 6.23 2.54 -10.50
CA VAL A 41 6.14 1.21 -11.11
C VAL A 41 7.53 0.68 -11.43
N ASP A 42 8.41 1.52 -11.99
CA ASP A 42 9.78 1.14 -12.34
C ASP A 42 10.60 0.80 -11.09
N ASP A 43 10.45 1.57 -10.01
CA ASP A 43 11.04 1.27 -8.71
C ASP A 43 10.53 -0.04 -8.13
N LEU A 44 9.21 -0.29 -8.15
CA LEU A 44 8.63 -1.56 -7.72
C LEU A 44 9.19 -2.75 -8.52
N LEU A 45 9.28 -2.62 -9.85
CA LEU A 45 9.83 -3.65 -10.73
C LEU A 45 11.32 -3.90 -10.49
N LYS A 46 12.08 -2.83 -10.22
CA LYS A 46 13.49 -2.92 -9.84
C LYS A 46 13.65 -3.64 -8.51
N GLU A 47 12.85 -3.29 -7.51
CA GLU A 47 12.87 -3.96 -6.20
C GLU A 47 12.54 -5.45 -6.30
N MET A 48 11.58 -5.83 -7.17
CA MET A 48 11.26 -7.24 -7.43
C MET A 48 12.42 -8.01 -8.09
N LYS A 49 13.22 -7.35 -8.92
CA LYS A 49 14.41 -7.93 -9.58
C LYS A 49 15.61 -8.04 -8.63
N GLU A 50 15.76 -7.09 -7.70
CA GLU A 50 16.80 -7.09 -6.68
C GLU A 50 16.52 -8.14 -5.59
N LYS A 51 16.79 -9.40 -5.89
CA LYS A 51 16.57 -10.50 -4.95
C LYS A 51 17.43 -10.30 -3.67
N PHE A 52 16.75 -10.23 -2.52
CA PHE A 52 17.25 -10.39 -1.14
C PHE A 52 18.02 -9.25 -0.46
N LYS A 53 18.32 -8.11 -1.09
CA LYS A 53 19.10 -7.07 -0.36
C LYS A 53 18.25 -6.34 0.68
N GLY A 54 18.39 -6.75 1.94
CA GLY A 54 17.80 -6.05 3.11
C GLY A 54 16.40 -6.50 3.52
N TRP A 55 15.83 -7.52 2.87
CA TRP A 55 14.57 -8.15 3.30
C TRP A 55 14.82 -9.14 4.45
N VAL A 56 14.01 -9.06 5.49
CA VAL A 56 14.01 -9.96 6.64
C VAL A 56 12.72 -10.76 6.62
N SER A 57 12.82 -12.08 6.49
CA SER A 57 11.65 -12.98 6.51
C SER A 57 11.00 -13.03 7.90
N CYS A 58 9.68 -13.15 7.92
CA CYS A 58 8.87 -13.31 9.10
C CYS A 58 8.12 -14.64 9.06
N SER A 59 7.98 -15.28 10.22
CA SER A 59 7.06 -16.40 10.37
C SER A 59 5.62 -15.90 10.38
N THR A 60 4.75 -16.59 9.65
CA THR A 60 3.29 -16.38 9.66
C THR A 60 2.59 -17.73 9.77
N SER A 61 1.37 -17.75 10.32
CA SER A 61 0.49 -18.92 10.34
C SER A 61 -0.20 -19.16 9.00
N GLU A 62 -0.27 -18.12 8.17
CA GLU A 62 -0.93 -18.14 6.87
C GLU A 62 -0.09 -18.90 5.83
N GLN A 63 -0.74 -19.38 4.78
CA GLN A 63 -0.08 -19.96 3.60
C GLN A 63 0.53 -18.84 2.72
N ALA A 64 1.41 -18.05 3.31
CA ALA A 64 2.00 -16.87 2.70
C ALA A 64 3.46 -16.70 3.13
N GLU A 65 4.31 -16.17 2.25
CA GLU A 65 5.65 -15.71 2.62
C GLU A 65 5.57 -14.25 3.03
N LEU A 66 5.98 -13.92 4.27
CA LEU A 66 6.01 -12.54 4.76
C LEU A 66 7.45 -12.07 4.96
N SER A 67 7.75 -10.84 4.54
CA SER A 67 9.06 -10.21 4.75
C SER A 67 8.95 -8.70 4.90
N TYR A 68 9.90 -8.07 5.59
CA TYR A 68 10.00 -6.61 5.67
C TYR A 68 11.41 -6.10 5.39
N LYS A 69 11.51 -4.84 5.00
CA LYS A 69 12.75 -4.09 4.80
C LYS A 69 12.66 -2.77 5.57
N LYS A 70 13.74 -2.39 6.24
CA LYS A 70 13.85 -1.06 6.87
C LYS A 70 14.16 -0.06 5.77
N VAL A 71 13.39 1.03 5.72
CA VAL A 71 13.66 2.17 4.85
C VAL A 71 14.46 3.19 5.67
N CYS A 72 15.55 3.72 5.09
CA CYS A 72 16.47 4.61 5.81
C CYS A 72 16.01 6.08 5.79
N GLU A 73 15.13 6.43 4.86
CA GLU A 73 14.66 7.81 4.65
C GLU A 73 13.23 7.97 5.19
N GLY A 74 13.00 8.98 6.03
CA GLY A 74 11.67 9.36 6.53
C GLY A 74 11.27 8.77 7.90
N PRO A 75 9.97 8.82 8.25
CA PRO A 75 9.44 8.21 9.47
C PRO A 75 9.84 6.73 9.56
N PRO A 76 9.89 6.13 10.77
CA PRO A 76 10.36 4.75 10.98
C PRO A 76 9.38 3.69 10.49
N LEU A 77 8.97 3.78 9.22
CA LEU A 77 8.13 2.83 8.53
C LEU A 77 8.98 1.69 7.97
N ARG A 78 8.33 0.54 7.82
CA ARG A 78 8.90 -0.63 7.18
C ARG A 78 8.16 -0.86 5.88
N LEU A 79 8.90 -1.20 4.84
CA LEU A 79 8.32 -1.73 3.62
C LEU A 79 8.03 -3.21 3.85
N TRP A 80 6.81 -3.64 3.55
CA TRP A 80 6.36 -5.03 3.71
C TRP A 80 6.12 -5.67 2.36
N ARG A 81 6.41 -6.97 2.28
CA ARG A 81 6.15 -7.80 1.12
C ARG A 81 5.56 -9.12 1.56
N THR A 82 4.44 -9.47 0.94
CA THR A 82 3.77 -10.75 1.09
C THR A 82 3.67 -11.43 -0.26
N THR A 83 3.97 -12.72 -0.32
CA THR A 83 3.79 -13.55 -1.52
C THR A 83 2.83 -14.69 -1.19
N ILE A 84 1.83 -14.90 -2.03
CA ILE A 84 0.86 -15.99 -1.95
C ILE A 84 0.67 -16.62 -3.32
N GLU A 85 0.47 -17.93 -3.35
CA GLU A 85 0.14 -18.67 -4.56
C GLU A 85 -1.38 -18.75 -4.70
N ILE A 86 -1.90 -18.29 -5.85
CA ILE A 86 -3.34 -18.27 -6.13
C ILE A 86 -3.61 -19.04 -7.41
N PRO A 87 -4.54 -20.03 -7.42
CA PRO A 87 -4.89 -20.80 -8.61
C PRO A 87 -5.85 -20.03 -9.53
N ALA A 88 -5.45 -18.83 -9.98
CA ALA A 88 -6.22 -17.97 -10.88
C ALA A 88 -5.30 -17.26 -11.88
N SER A 89 -5.87 -16.69 -12.94
CA SER A 89 -5.08 -15.88 -13.88
C SER A 89 -4.70 -14.53 -13.23
N PRO A 90 -3.59 -13.88 -13.66
CA PRO A 90 -3.22 -12.56 -13.13
C PRO A 90 -4.31 -11.49 -13.34
N GLU A 91 -5.05 -11.56 -14.44
CA GLU A 91 -6.15 -10.64 -14.74
C GLU A 91 -7.33 -10.82 -13.78
N ASP A 92 -7.69 -12.07 -13.45
CA ASP A 92 -8.74 -12.36 -12.48
C ASP A 92 -8.36 -11.85 -11.09
N VAL A 93 -7.10 -12.06 -10.68
CA VAL A 93 -6.57 -11.55 -9.41
C VAL A 93 -6.61 -10.03 -9.37
N LEU A 94 -6.18 -9.37 -10.45
CA LEU A 94 -6.20 -7.90 -10.52
C LEU A 94 -7.62 -7.35 -10.48
N ASN A 95 -8.57 -7.96 -11.20
CA ASN A 95 -9.98 -7.57 -11.16
C ASN A 95 -10.57 -7.77 -9.76
N ARG A 96 -10.29 -8.91 -9.09
CA ARG A 96 -10.73 -9.18 -7.71
C ARG A 96 -10.20 -8.11 -6.74
N LEU A 97 -8.94 -7.72 -6.87
CA LEU A 97 -8.31 -6.70 -6.02
C LEU A 97 -8.90 -5.30 -6.25
N LEU A 98 -9.05 -4.89 -7.51
CA LEU A 98 -9.42 -3.50 -7.84
C LEU A 98 -10.92 -3.24 -7.81
N LYS A 99 -11.75 -4.23 -8.18
CA LYS A 99 -13.19 -4.02 -8.41
C LYS A 99 -14.07 -4.71 -7.38
N GLU A 100 -13.53 -5.68 -6.66
CA GLU A 100 -14.30 -6.56 -5.79
C GLU A 100 -13.76 -6.56 -4.34
N GLN A 101 -13.28 -5.40 -3.84
CA GLN A 101 -12.74 -5.25 -2.48
C GLN A 101 -13.68 -5.77 -1.39
N HIS A 102 -14.99 -5.52 -1.53
CA HIS A 102 -16.04 -6.01 -0.65
C HIS A 102 -16.11 -7.55 -0.49
N LEU A 103 -15.47 -8.32 -1.38
CA LEU A 103 -15.44 -9.79 -1.28
C LEU A 103 -14.31 -10.33 -0.41
N TRP A 104 -13.29 -9.53 -0.12
CA TRP A 104 -12.10 -9.98 0.60
C TRP A 104 -11.69 -9.09 1.78
N ASP A 105 -12.26 -7.89 1.87
CA ASP A 105 -12.03 -6.96 2.97
C ASP A 105 -13.26 -6.90 3.87
N GLU A 106 -13.23 -7.66 4.96
CA GLU A 106 -14.33 -7.73 5.94
C GLU A 106 -14.52 -6.42 6.71
N ASP A 107 -13.47 -5.58 6.79
CA ASP A 107 -13.50 -4.30 7.50
C ASP A 107 -13.90 -3.14 6.57
N LEU A 108 -14.12 -3.38 5.27
CA LEU A 108 -14.57 -2.36 4.34
C LEU A 108 -15.98 -1.88 4.69
N ILE A 109 -16.11 -0.58 4.97
CA ILE A 109 -17.40 0.08 5.25
C ILE A 109 -17.97 0.68 3.98
N ASP A 110 -17.15 1.42 3.23
CA ASP A 110 -17.56 2.07 1.99
C ASP A 110 -16.36 2.23 1.05
N SER A 111 -16.63 2.30 -0.26
CA SER A 111 -15.60 2.56 -1.27
C SER A 111 -16.20 3.19 -2.52
N LYS A 112 -15.43 4.07 -3.17
CA LYS A 112 -15.84 4.70 -4.42
C LYS A 112 -14.64 5.21 -5.23
N VAL A 113 -14.81 5.19 -6.54
CA VAL A 113 -13.98 5.97 -7.46
C VAL A 113 -14.46 7.42 -7.39
N ILE A 114 -13.57 8.32 -7.00
CA ILE A 114 -13.82 9.77 -6.94
C ILE A 114 -13.75 10.35 -8.35
N GLU A 115 -12.69 10.01 -9.08
CA GLU A 115 -12.39 10.56 -10.39
C GLU A 115 -11.54 9.58 -11.19
N PRO A 116 -11.98 9.16 -12.40
CA PRO A 116 -11.12 8.45 -13.33
C PRO A 116 -10.17 9.44 -14.03
N LEU A 117 -8.86 9.19 -13.95
CA LEU A 117 -7.85 10.05 -14.59
C LEU A 117 -7.58 9.60 -16.03
N ASP A 118 -7.48 8.28 -16.24
CA ASP A 118 -7.24 7.66 -17.55
C ASP A 118 -7.78 6.21 -17.60
N SER A 119 -7.42 5.43 -18.62
CA SER A 119 -7.88 4.03 -18.79
C SER A 119 -7.30 3.02 -17.79
N GLN A 120 -6.27 3.39 -17.03
CA GLN A 120 -5.51 2.55 -16.12
C GLN A 120 -5.29 3.18 -14.74
N THR A 121 -5.74 4.43 -14.54
CA THR A 121 -5.53 5.19 -13.30
C THR A 121 -6.83 5.86 -12.82
N ASP A 122 -7.19 5.58 -11.57
CA ASP A 122 -8.35 6.17 -10.88
C ASP A 122 -7.92 6.79 -9.54
N ILE A 123 -8.60 7.87 -9.13
CA ILE A 123 -8.59 8.34 -7.74
C ILE A 123 -9.66 7.57 -6.98
N TYR A 124 -9.23 6.73 -6.04
CA TYR A 124 -10.08 5.84 -5.25
C TYR A 124 -10.08 6.25 -3.77
N GLN A 125 -11.26 6.25 -3.14
CA GLN A 125 -11.44 6.48 -1.71
C GLN A 125 -12.09 5.26 -1.07
N TYR A 126 -11.64 4.89 0.13
CA TYR A 126 -12.29 3.84 0.91
C TYR A 126 -12.30 4.16 2.41
N VAL A 127 -13.30 3.63 3.10
CA VAL A 127 -13.48 3.74 4.55
C VAL A 127 -13.43 2.34 5.13
N GLN A 128 -12.54 2.13 6.11
CA GLN A 128 -12.39 0.87 6.81
C GLN A 128 -12.67 1.02 8.31
N ASN A 129 -13.22 -0.03 8.89
CA ASN A 129 -13.29 -0.17 10.33
C ASN A 129 -11.86 -0.27 10.91
N SER A 130 -11.67 0.19 12.14
CA SER A 130 -10.39 0.04 12.83
C SER A 130 -10.56 -0.89 14.02
N MET A 131 -9.54 -1.72 14.28
CA MET A 131 -9.55 -2.56 15.47
C MET A 131 -9.71 -1.70 16.73
N ALA A 132 -10.64 -2.09 17.60
CA ALA A 132 -10.94 -1.37 18.83
C ALA A 132 -9.66 -1.16 19.67
N PRO A 133 -9.49 0.03 20.29
CA PRO A 133 -10.47 1.10 20.43
C PRO A 133 -10.40 2.20 19.35
N HIS A 134 -9.70 1.96 18.23
CA HIS A 134 -9.44 3.04 17.28
C HIS A 134 -10.69 3.38 16.43
N PRO A 135 -10.97 4.67 16.19
CA PRO A 135 -12.06 5.08 15.31
C PRO A 135 -11.78 4.63 13.86
N ALA A 136 -12.84 4.39 13.09
CA ALA A 136 -12.76 4.08 11.66
C ALA A 136 -11.90 5.12 10.91
N ARG A 137 -11.18 4.67 9.88
CA ARG A 137 -10.23 5.51 9.12
C ARG A 137 -10.73 5.72 7.69
N ASP A 138 -10.72 6.98 7.26
CA ASP A 138 -10.86 7.39 5.85
C ASP A 138 -9.45 7.42 5.22
N ARG A 139 -9.29 6.82 4.05
CA ARG A 139 -7.99 6.61 3.38
C ARG A 139 -8.07 6.96 1.91
#